data_AF-A0A238KNK5-F1
#
_entry.id   AF-A0A238KNK5-F1
#
_cell.length_a   1.000
_cell.length_b   1.000
_cell.length_c   1.000
_cell.angle_alpha   90.00
_cell.angle_beta   90.00
_cell.angle_gamma   90.00
#
_symmetry.space_group_name_H-M   'P 1'
#
loop_
_entity.id
_entity.type
_entity.pdbx_description
1 polymer ?
#
loop_
_entity_poly.entity_id
_entity_poly.type
_entity_poly.pdbx_seq_one_letter_code
_entity_poly.pdbx_strand_id
1 'polypeptide(L)'
;MRVLDLEHARGSLARGLARQAMELAARDSAETAGILNEVHQMAPNIRSRQRFAARIRGRRGVVQALPTSQGLVVVLRTVLGVDLRKDGVDCFREERIAWTRFHVRTGKGLIVFKVHSVHATRHVMQRRVERSDCPLSGLLGDMDAAMVRALSRLAKGDVLTDRDDAYLPARRGVWAGGTEVTQVDPGWGPAFRKAAPMEIFAIRTFLGEAEMRPTVWLGWSGEKVA
;
A
#
# COMPACT_ATOMS: atom_id res chain seq x y z
N MET A 1 17.99 30.05 18.12
CA MET A 1 17.75 28.97 17.15
C MET A 1 16.34 29.16 16.59
N ARG A 2 16.21 29.74 15.39
CA ARG A 2 14.89 30.02 14.80
C ARG A 2 14.17 28.69 14.60
N VAL A 3 13.03 28.51 15.24
CA VAL A 3 12.02 27.54 14.83
C VAL A 3 11.66 27.96 13.40
N LEU A 4 12.33 27.37 12.42
CA LEU A 4 11.83 27.34 11.06
C LEU A 4 10.38 26.90 11.20
N ASP A 5 9.47 27.77 10.77
CA ASP A 5 8.05 27.46 10.74
C ASP A 5 7.89 26.14 9.98
N LEU A 6 7.68 25.06 10.74
CA LEU A 6 7.69 23.71 10.20
C LEU A 6 6.54 23.52 9.21
N GLU A 7 5.45 24.29 9.36
CA GLU A 7 4.35 24.32 8.41
C GLU A 7 4.80 24.94 7.08
N HIS A 8 5.52 26.07 7.14
CA HIS A 8 6.11 26.68 5.96
C HIS A 8 7.10 25.74 5.26
N ALA A 9 7.99 25.10 6.02
CA ALA A 9 8.94 24.13 5.48
C ALA A 9 8.25 22.93 4.81
N ARG A 10 7.18 22.40 5.42
CA ARG A 10 6.36 21.31 4.84
C ARG A 10 5.73 21.73 3.51
N GLY A 11 5.11 22.90 3.45
CA GLY A 11 4.51 23.43 2.22
C GLY A 11 5.53 23.57 1.09
N SER A 12 6.73 24.09 1.39
CA SER A 12 7.79 24.25 0.39
C SER A 12 8.41 22.93 -0.06
N LEU A 13 8.61 21.96 0.85
CA LEU A 13 9.33 20.72 0.57
C LEU A 13 8.45 19.58 0.04
N ALA A 14 7.13 19.60 0.27
CA ALA A 14 6.23 18.49 -0.01
C ALA A 14 6.31 17.99 -1.47
N ARG A 15 6.34 18.90 -2.45
CA ARG A 15 6.43 18.55 -3.87
C ARG A 15 7.75 17.86 -4.23
N GLY A 16 8.85 18.29 -3.60
CA GLY A 16 10.19 17.72 -3.79
C GLY A 16 10.31 16.34 -3.16
N LEU A 17 9.87 16.21 -1.90
CA LEU A 17 9.88 14.93 -1.18
C LEU A 17 8.98 13.88 -1.86
N ALA A 18 7.79 14.27 -2.30
CA ALA A 18 6.89 13.37 -3.03
C ALA A 18 7.49 12.91 -4.37
N ARG A 19 8.17 13.80 -5.10
CA ARG A 19 8.89 13.44 -6.33
C ARG A 19 10.02 12.46 -6.04
N GLN A 20 10.85 12.76 -5.05
CA GLN A 20 11.95 11.90 -4.64
C GLN A 20 11.46 10.50 -4.24
N ALA A 21 10.33 10.42 -3.52
CA ALA A 21 9.73 9.14 -3.14
C ALA A 21 9.29 8.32 -4.38
N MET A 22 8.69 8.95 -5.40
CA MET A 22 8.37 8.26 -6.67
C MET A 22 9.62 7.74 -7.37
N GLU A 23 10.68 8.56 -7.48
CA GLU A 23 11.92 8.18 -8.15
C GLU A 23 12.62 7.02 -7.42
N LEU A 24 12.66 7.06 -6.09
CA LEU A 24 13.18 5.96 -5.26
C LEU A 24 12.34 4.70 -5.41
N ALA A 25 11.02 4.81 -5.42
CA ALA A 25 10.13 3.67 -5.62
C ALA A 25 10.31 3.03 -6.99
N ALA A 26 10.52 3.82 -8.05
CA ALA A 26 10.78 3.31 -9.40
C ALA A 26 12.13 2.57 -9.46
N ARG A 27 13.18 3.15 -8.84
CA ARG A 27 14.51 2.51 -8.74
C ARG A 27 14.50 1.27 -7.86
N ASP A 28 13.59 1.14 -6.92
CA ASP A 28 13.45 -0.01 -6.02
C ASP A 28 12.06 -0.65 -6.13
N SER A 29 11.59 -0.84 -7.37
CA SER A 29 10.32 -1.50 -7.67
C SER A 29 10.50 -3.02 -7.62
N ALA A 30 9.51 -3.72 -7.08
CA ALA A 30 9.51 -5.17 -6.98
C ALA A 30 9.35 -5.84 -8.35
N GLU A 31 10.06 -6.96 -8.54
CA GLU A 31 9.86 -7.89 -9.64
C GLU A 31 8.80 -8.92 -9.23
N THR A 32 7.53 -8.51 -9.27
CA THR A 32 6.39 -9.25 -8.67
C THR A 32 6.30 -10.69 -9.16
N ALA A 33 6.37 -10.92 -10.48
CA ALA A 33 6.25 -12.28 -11.04
C ALA A 33 7.35 -13.22 -10.53
N GLY A 34 8.63 -12.83 -10.56
CA GLY A 34 9.71 -13.66 -10.05
C GLY A 34 9.62 -13.93 -8.55
N ILE A 35 9.21 -12.94 -7.74
CA ILE A 35 9.00 -13.16 -6.30
C ILE A 35 7.85 -14.15 -6.06
N LEU A 36 6.73 -14.01 -6.76
CA LEU A 36 5.57 -14.89 -6.57
C LEU A 36 5.81 -16.30 -7.10
N ASN A 37 6.54 -16.44 -8.21
CA ASN A 37 6.97 -17.75 -8.73
C ASN A 37 7.85 -18.48 -7.72
N GLU A 38 8.76 -17.78 -7.04
CA GLU A 38 9.52 -18.38 -5.94
C GLU A 38 8.60 -18.82 -4.79
N VAL A 39 7.72 -17.93 -4.32
CA VAL A 39 6.82 -18.22 -3.20
C VAL A 39 5.88 -19.40 -3.52
N HIS A 40 5.53 -19.60 -4.78
CA HIS A 40 4.75 -20.74 -5.23
C HIS A 40 5.47 -22.10 -5.08
N GLN A 41 6.78 -22.11 -4.88
CA GLN A 41 7.57 -23.33 -4.62
C GLN A 41 7.70 -23.64 -3.11
N MET A 42 6.96 -22.93 -2.26
CA MET A 42 7.06 -23.05 -0.81
C MET A 42 6.37 -24.32 -0.28
N ALA A 43 7.15 -25.21 0.35
CA ALA A 43 6.63 -26.38 1.04
C ALA A 43 5.77 -26.00 2.27
N PRO A 44 4.75 -26.81 2.64
CA PRO A 44 3.77 -26.49 3.69
C PRO A 44 4.28 -26.71 5.12
N ASN A 45 5.54 -26.39 5.42
CA ASN A 45 6.13 -26.51 6.76
C ASN A 45 6.76 -25.20 7.25
N ILE A 46 6.87 -25.04 8.57
CA ILE A 46 7.28 -23.76 9.19
C ILE A 46 8.71 -23.34 8.81
N ARG A 47 9.65 -24.29 8.72
CA ARG A 47 11.04 -24.02 8.34
C ARG A 47 11.14 -23.49 6.91
N SER A 48 10.37 -24.08 5.99
CA SER A 48 10.24 -23.59 4.61
C SER A 48 9.75 -22.15 4.60
N ARG A 49 8.65 -21.84 5.30
CA ARG A 49 8.08 -20.48 5.36
C ARG A 49 9.07 -19.45 5.90
N GLN A 50 9.77 -19.77 7.00
CA GLN A 50 10.80 -18.90 7.58
C GLN A 50 11.96 -18.65 6.61
N ARG A 51 12.44 -19.70 5.93
CA ARG A 51 13.51 -19.61 4.94
C ARG A 51 13.10 -18.73 3.76
N PHE A 52 11.90 -18.92 3.23
CA PHE A 52 11.37 -18.07 2.14
C PHE A 52 11.22 -16.62 2.59
N ALA A 53 10.64 -16.36 3.77
CA ALA A 53 10.51 -15.02 4.31
C ALA A 53 11.86 -14.31 4.45
N ALA A 54 12.87 -15.00 5.00
CA ALA A 54 14.22 -14.46 5.15
C ALA A 54 14.87 -14.18 3.78
N ARG A 55 14.72 -15.10 2.81
CA ARG A 55 15.30 -14.97 1.48
C ARG A 55 14.75 -13.78 0.70
N ILE A 56 13.43 -13.60 0.71
CA ILE A 56 12.81 -12.54 -0.10
C ILE A 56 12.88 -11.15 0.55
N ARG A 57 13.09 -11.07 1.87
CA ARG A 57 13.10 -9.79 2.61
C ARG A 57 14.13 -8.78 2.08
N GLY A 58 15.27 -9.25 1.57
CA GLY A 58 16.31 -8.39 0.99
C GLY A 58 16.13 -8.08 -0.50
N ARG A 59 15.07 -8.58 -1.14
CA ARG A 59 14.83 -8.32 -2.57
C ARG A 59 14.26 -6.92 -2.76
N ARG A 60 14.63 -6.32 -3.90
CA ARG A 60 14.15 -4.98 -4.31
C ARG A 60 12.64 -4.89 -4.26
N GLY A 61 12.12 -3.79 -3.71
CA GLY A 61 10.69 -3.52 -3.56
C GLY A 61 9.94 -4.45 -2.60
N VAL A 62 10.60 -5.36 -1.88
CA VAL A 62 9.95 -6.13 -0.81
C VAL A 62 9.92 -5.27 0.45
N VAL A 63 8.73 -4.83 0.84
CA VAL A 63 8.53 -3.98 2.02
C VAL A 63 8.41 -4.82 3.30
N GLN A 64 7.74 -5.97 3.20
CA GLN A 64 7.53 -6.85 4.33
C GLN A 64 7.46 -8.31 3.87
N ALA A 65 8.07 -9.21 4.65
CA ALA A 65 7.93 -10.66 4.49
C ALA A 65 7.89 -11.32 5.87
N LEU A 66 6.73 -11.89 6.22
CA LEU A 66 6.44 -12.45 7.54
C LEU A 66 5.85 -13.86 7.42
N PRO A 67 6.48 -14.88 8.03
CA PRO A 67 5.88 -16.21 8.12
C PRO A 67 4.67 -16.17 9.05
N THR A 68 3.63 -16.95 8.73
CA THR A 68 2.44 -17.13 9.56
C THR A 68 2.25 -18.61 9.89
N SER A 69 1.34 -18.89 10.83
CA SER A 69 0.93 -20.27 11.16
C SER A 69 0.32 -21.02 9.98
N GLN A 70 -0.15 -20.31 8.94
CA GLN A 70 -0.81 -20.88 7.76
C GLN A 70 -0.03 -20.70 6.44
N GLY A 71 1.05 -19.91 6.44
CA GLY A 71 1.86 -19.67 5.25
C GLY A 71 2.76 -18.44 5.39
N LEU A 72 2.59 -17.46 4.50
CA LEU A 72 3.47 -16.29 4.37
C LEU A 72 2.64 -15.05 4.03
N VAL A 73 2.96 -13.91 4.63
CA VAL A 73 2.48 -12.60 4.20
C VAL A 73 3.64 -11.85 3.58
N VAL A 74 3.46 -11.37 2.35
CA VAL A 74 4.44 -10.56 1.62
C VAL A 74 3.78 -9.25 1.20
N VAL A 75 4.45 -8.13 1.41
CA VAL A 75 4.05 -6.83 0.88
C VAL A 75 5.12 -6.37 -0.11
N LEU A 76 4.69 -6.15 -1.34
CA LEU A 76 5.52 -5.69 -2.44
C LEU A 76 5.17 -4.26 -2.80
N ARG A 77 6.17 -3.46 -3.13
CA ARG A 77 6.00 -2.12 -3.69
C ARG A 77 6.38 -2.13 -5.17
N THR A 78 5.46 -1.69 -6.02
CA THR A 78 5.73 -1.49 -7.44
C THR A 78 5.31 -0.11 -7.89
N VAL A 79 5.95 0.40 -8.95
CA VAL A 79 5.48 1.59 -9.67
C VAL A 79 4.74 1.14 -10.91
N LEU A 80 3.55 1.70 -11.13
CA LEU A 80 2.72 1.41 -12.29
C LEU A 80 2.17 2.70 -12.89
N GLY A 81 1.98 2.68 -14.21
CA GLY A 81 1.21 3.72 -14.91
C GLY A 81 -0.25 3.30 -14.96
N VAL A 82 -1.16 4.19 -14.57
CA VAL A 82 -2.59 4.04 -14.78
C VAL A 82 -3.01 4.98 -15.89
N ASP A 83 -3.53 4.43 -16.99
CA ASP A 83 -4.18 5.22 -18.02
C ASP A 83 -5.64 5.43 -17.61
N LEU A 84 -6.01 6.70 -17.38
CA LEU A 84 -7.38 7.06 -17.09
C LEU A 84 -8.11 7.35 -18.41
N ARG A 85 -9.16 6.57 -18.65
CA ARG A 85 -10.07 6.74 -19.78
C ARG A 85 -11.41 7.28 -19.31
N LYS A 86 -11.94 8.26 -20.05
CA LYS A 86 -13.32 8.72 -19.89
C LYS A 86 -14.03 8.56 -21.23
N ASP A 87 -15.17 7.88 -21.22
CA ASP A 87 -15.97 7.62 -22.42
C ASP A 87 -15.16 6.98 -23.57
N GLY A 88 -14.23 6.08 -23.21
CA GLY A 88 -13.35 5.37 -24.15
C GLY A 88 -12.13 6.17 -24.63
N VAL A 89 -11.99 7.44 -24.24
CA VAL A 89 -10.88 8.31 -24.63
C VAL A 89 -9.82 8.37 -23.54
N ASP A 90 -8.55 8.13 -23.92
CA ASP A 90 -7.39 8.34 -23.04
C ASP A 90 -7.31 9.81 -22.62
N CYS A 91 -7.57 10.07 -21.34
CA CYS A 91 -7.57 11.43 -20.80
C CYS A 91 -6.18 11.82 -20.30
N PHE A 92 -5.55 10.96 -19.48
CA PHE A 92 -4.18 11.15 -19.02
C PHE A 92 -3.64 9.86 -18.40
N ARG A 93 -2.31 9.76 -18.35
CA ARG A 93 -1.58 8.71 -17.66
C ARG A 93 -1.04 9.24 -16.34
N GLU A 94 -1.27 8.51 -15.26
CA GLU A 94 -0.79 8.84 -13.92
C GLU A 94 0.09 7.72 -13.36
N GLU A 95 1.28 8.07 -12.90
CA GLU A 95 2.12 7.12 -12.16
C GLU A 95 1.66 6.97 -10.71
N ARG A 96 1.59 5.73 -10.25
CA ARG A 96 1.20 5.38 -8.89
C ARG A 96 2.21 4.42 -8.29
N ILE A 97 2.38 4.51 -6.98
CA ILE A 97 3.01 3.44 -6.20
C ILE A 97 1.89 2.53 -5.72
N ALA A 98 2.02 1.24 -6.02
CA ALA A 98 1.16 0.20 -5.48
C ALA A 98 1.90 -0.56 -4.39
N TRP A 99 1.28 -0.66 -3.22
CA TRP A 99 1.68 -1.63 -2.20
C TRP A 99 0.71 -2.78 -2.22
N THR A 100 1.18 -3.96 -2.63
CA THR A 100 0.35 -5.14 -2.80
C THR A 100 0.69 -6.17 -1.72
N ARG A 101 -0.29 -6.53 -0.91
CA ARG A 101 -0.21 -7.57 0.11
C ARG A 101 -0.68 -8.91 -0.46
N PHE A 102 0.23 -9.86 -0.48
CA PHE A 102 -0.05 -11.27 -0.78
C PHE A 102 -0.11 -12.05 0.54
N HIS A 103 -1.29 -12.56 0.86
CA HIS A 103 -1.43 -13.58 1.90
C HIS A 103 -1.44 -14.95 1.23
N VAL A 104 -0.33 -15.66 1.41
CA VAL A 104 -0.09 -16.99 0.86
C VAL A 104 -0.41 -18.02 1.93
N ARG A 105 -1.34 -18.94 1.62
CA ARG A 105 -1.65 -20.08 2.48
C ARG A 105 -1.15 -21.36 1.83
N THR A 106 -0.46 -22.19 2.59
CA THR A 106 0.07 -23.49 2.13
C THR A 106 -0.69 -24.62 2.79
N GLY A 107 -1.35 -25.48 2.00
CA GLY A 107 -2.06 -26.68 2.46
C GLY A 107 -1.46 -27.98 1.90
N LYS A 108 -2.20 -29.09 2.03
CA LYS A 108 -1.84 -30.41 1.46
C LYS A 108 -1.91 -30.38 -0.07
N GLY A 109 -0.88 -29.82 -0.71
CA GLY A 109 -0.74 -29.77 -2.18
C GLY A 109 -1.35 -28.54 -2.86
N LEU A 110 -1.84 -27.56 -2.11
CA LEU A 110 -2.43 -26.33 -2.66
C LEU A 110 -1.78 -25.09 -2.04
N ILE A 111 -1.45 -24.12 -2.88
CA ILE A 111 -1.06 -22.77 -2.48
C ILE A 111 -2.15 -21.81 -2.96
N VAL A 112 -2.69 -21.05 -2.01
CA VAL A 112 -3.76 -20.07 -2.27
C VAL A 112 -3.25 -18.67 -1.95
N PHE A 113 -3.59 -17.72 -2.80
CA PHE A 113 -3.25 -16.32 -2.65
C PHE A 113 -4.52 -15.51 -2.37
N LYS A 114 -4.52 -14.73 -1.30
CA LYS A 114 -5.45 -13.61 -1.11
C LYS A 114 -4.67 -12.32 -1.30
N VAL A 115 -5.13 -11.45 -2.19
CA VAL A 115 -4.39 -10.26 -2.61
C VAL A 115 -5.21 -9.01 -2.30
N HIS A 116 -4.56 -8.01 -1.70
CA HIS A 116 -5.12 -6.66 -1.55
C HIS A 116 -4.05 -5.66 -1.94
N SER A 117 -4.44 -4.51 -2.47
CA SER A 117 -3.51 -3.45 -2.83
C SER A 117 -3.96 -2.10 -2.30
N VAL A 118 -3.01 -1.22 -2.04
CA VAL A 118 -3.26 0.20 -1.77
C VAL A 118 -2.42 1.00 -2.75
N HIS A 119 -3.05 1.94 -3.45
CA HIS A 119 -2.39 2.76 -4.46
C HIS A 119 -2.32 4.21 -3.99
N ALA A 120 -1.15 4.84 -4.13
CA ALA A 120 -0.97 6.27 -3.87
C ALA A 120 -0.31 6.96 -5.06
N THR A 121 -0.79 8.17 -5.35
CA THR A 121 -0.22 9.05 -6.36
C THR A 121 0.81 9.98 -5.72
N ARG A 122 1.57 10.69 -6.55
CA ARG A 122 2.45 11.78 -6.06
C ARG A 122 1.66 12.82 -5.25
N HIS A 123 0.41 13.12 -5.65
CA HIS A 123 -0.44 14.07 -4.94
C HIS A 123 -0.73 13.61 -3.50
N VAL A 124 -1.05 12.33 -3.31
CA VAL A 124 -1.31 11.76 -1.98
C VAL A 124 -0.10 11.94 -1.07
N MET A 125 1.10 11.63 -1.58
CA MET A 125 2.34 11.78 -0.83
C MET A 125 2.65 13.25 -0.49
N GLN A 126 2.36 14.17 -1.40
CA GLN A 126 2.47 15.61 -1.13
C GLN A 126 1.54 16.02 0.03
N ARG A 127 0.27 15.60 -0.02
CA ARG A 127 -0.71 15.89 1.04
C ARG A 127 -0.34 15.28 2.39
N ARG A 128 0.27 14.08 2.37
CA ARG A 128 0.84 13.46 3.57
C ARG A 128 1.93 14.35 4.20
N VAL A 129 2.82 14.94 3.41
CA VAL A 129 3.87 15.83 3.94
C VAL A 129 3.29 17.12 4.51
N GLU A 130 2.33 17.72 3.81
CA GLU A 130 1.70 18.99 4.20
C GLU A 130 0.89 18.88 5.48
N ARG A 131 0.20 17.75 5.70
CA ARG A 131 -0.89 17.64 6.69
C ARG A 131 -0.62 16.65 7.82
N SER A 132 0.62 16.18 7.95
CA SER A 132 0.98 15.24 9.01
C SER A 132 2.34 15.54 9.61
N ASP A 133 2.69 14.75 10.62
CA ASP A 133 3.99 14.75 11.28
C ASP A 133 5.02 13.82 10.60
N CYS A 134 4.78 13.38 9.35
CA CYS A 134 5.73 12.52 8.65
C CYS A 134 7.13 13.17 8.58
N PRO A 135 8.19 12.38 8.54
CA PRO A 135 9.55 12.92 8.50
C PRO A 135 9.79 13.72 7.22
N LEU A 136 10.60 14.79 7.31
CA LEU A 136 11.03 15.60 6.17
C LEU A 136 12.21 14.99 5.40
N SER A 137 12.50 13.73 5.68
CA SER A 137 13.51 12.89 5.01
C SER A 137 13.00 11.45 5.01
N GLY A 138 13.31 10.68 3.96
CA GLY A 138 12.93 9.26 3.92
C GLY A 138 11.42 9.01 3.80
N LEU A 139 10.69 9.88 3.10
CA LEU A 139 9.23 9.79 2.91
C LEU A 139 8.77 8.41 2.41
N LEU A 140 9.52 7.79 1.50
CA LEU A 140 9.15 6.47 0.97
C LEU A 140 9.07 5.40 2.09
N GLY A 141 9.99 5.43 3.06
CA GLY A 141 9.97 4.51 4.19
C GLY A 141 8.81 4.77 5.16
N ASP A 142 8.42 6.04 5.37
CA ASP A 142 7.20 6.38 6.12
C ASP A 142 5.96 5.84 5.42
N MET A 143 5.89 6.03 4.09
CA MET A 143 4.81 5.53 3.25
C MET A 143 4.75 4.00 3.30
N ASP A 144 5.86 3.28 3.17
CA ASP A 144 5.92 1.83 3.31
C ASP A 144 5.30 1.36 4.63
N ALA A 145 5.73 1.94 5.76
CA ALA A 145 5.21 1.59 7.07
C ALA A 145 3.71 1.91 7.21
N ALA A 146 3.26 3.03 6.63
CA ALA A 146 1.86 3.42 6.64
C ALA A 146 0.99 2.49 5.78
N MET A 147 1.45 2.12 4.59
CA MET A 147 0.72 1.28 3.64
C MET A 147 0.64 -0.17 4.12
N VAL A 148 1.65 -0.68 4.82
CA VAL A 148 1.56 -1.99 5.51
C VAL A 148 0.41 -2.01 6.54
N ARG A 149 0.22 -0.92 7.31
CA ARG A 149 -0.91 -0.80 8.25
C ARG A 149 -2.24 -0.69 7.51
N ALA A 150 -2.30 0.14 6.47
CA ALA A 150 -3.49 0.32 5.63
C ALA A 150 -3.93 -1.03 4.99
N LEU A 151 -2.99 -1.79 4.43
CA LEU A 151 -3.24 -3.13 3.89
C LEU A 151 -3.66 -4.14 4.95
N SER A 152 -3.22 -3.96 6.20
CA SER A 152 -3.63 -4.81 7.30
C SER A 152 -5.09 -4.58 7.68
N ARG A 153 -5.52 -3.31 7.68
CA ARG A 153 -6.92 -2.89 7.90
C ARG A 153 -7.82 -3.30 6.75
N LEU A 154 -7.43 -2.99 5.51
CA LEU A 154 -8.17 -3.37 4.31
C LEU A 154 -8.45 -4.88 4.27
N ALA A 155 -7.43 -5.71 4.54
CA ALA A 155 -7.60 -7.17 4.52
C ALA A 155 -8.55 -7.73 5.59
N LYS A 156 -8.82 -6.95 6.65
CA LYS A 156 -9.78 -7.28 7.72
C LYS A 156 -11.19 -6.73 7.42
N GLY A 157 -11.34 -5.86 6.41
CA GLY A 157 -12.58 -5.14 6.15
C GLY A 157 -12.76 -3.90 7.04
N ASP A 158 -11.70 -3.46 7.73
CA ASP A 158 -11.73 -2.32 8.66
C ASP A 158 -11.59 -0.99 7.89
N VAL A 159 -12.52 -0.72 6.97
CA VAL A 159 -12.60 0.51 6.19
C VAL A 159 -13.70 1.39 6.77
N LEU A 160 -13.37 2.62 7.13
CA LEU A 160 -14.37 3.59 7.59
C LEU A 160 -15.12 4.14 6.37
N THR A 161 -16.42 4.35 6.48
CA THR A 161 -17.26 4.88 5.40
C THR A 161 -18.05 6.10 5.87
N ASP A 162 -18.11 7.13 5.02
CA ASP A 162 -18.92 8.34 5.26
C ASP A 162 -19.37 8.92 3.91
N ARG A 163 -20.69 9.00 3.69
CA ARG A 163 -21.32 9.61 2.50
C ARG A 163 -20.65 9.20 1.18
N ASP A 164 -20.55 7.89 0.97
CA ASP A 164 -19.99 7.22 -0.22
C ASP A 164 -18.45 7.31 -0.38
N ASP A 165 -17.76 8.00 0.53
CA ASP A 165 -16.29 7.96 0.61
C ASP A 165 -15.82 6.85 1.55
N ALA A 166 -14.67 6.28 1.21
CA ALA A 166 -13.99 5.27 2.01
C ALA A 166 -12.70 5.83 2.60
N TYR A 167 -12.38 5.43 3.83
CA TYR A 167 -11.24 5.95 4.57
C TYR A 167 -10.47 4.81 5.22
N LEU A 168 -9.15 4.79 5.01
CA LEU A 168 -8.24 3.94 5.76
C LEU A 168 -7.57 4.76 6.87
N PRO A 169 -7.67 4.33 8.13
CA PRO A 169 -7.01 4.96 9.27
C PRO A 169 -5.49 5.09 9.09
N ALA A 170 -4.94 6.26 9.41
CA ALA A 170 -3.51 6.49 9.59
C ALA A 170 -3.20 6.83 11.06
N ARG A 171 -1.92 6.93 11.44
CA ARG A 171 -1.53 7.25 12.83
C ARG A 171 -2.04 8.63 13.27
N ARG A 172 -2.00 9.60 12.36
CA ARG A 172 -2.43 11.00 12.55
C ARG A 172 -3.07 11.48 11.26
N GLY A 173 -4.35 11.19 11.04
CA GLY A 173 -4.99 11.41 9.75
C GLY A 173 -5.72 10.19 9.21
N VAL A 174 -6.33 10.35 8.04
CA VAL A 174 -6.92 9.26 7.26
C VAL A 174 -6.51 9.33 5.80
N TRP A 175 -6.42 8.17 5.16
CA TRP A 175 -6.29 8.04 3.71
C TRP A 175 -7.69 8.02 3.11
N ALA A 176 -8.09 9.10 2.44
CA ALA A 176 -9.39 9.19 1.79
C ALA A 176 -9.29 8.66 0.36
N GLY A 177 -10.21 7.80 -0.04
CA GLY A 177 -10.16 7.12 -1.32
C GLY A 177 -11.42 6.33 -1.62
N GLY A 178 -11.25 5.30 -2.45
CA GLY A 178 -12.31 4.36 -2.80
C GLY A 178 -11.76 2.95 -2.97
N THR A 179 -12.64 1.97 -2.76
CA THR A 179 -12.33 0.57 -3.04
C THR A 179 -12.74 0.22 -4.47
N GLU A 180 -11.83 -0.42 -5.18
CA GLU A 180 -11.99 -0.93 -6.54
C GLU A 180 -11.67 -2.43 -6.53
N VAL A 181 -12.22 -3.16 -7.50
CA VAL A 181 -11.92 -4.58 -7.70
C VAL A 181 -11.36 -4.76 -9.09
N THR A 182 -10.20 -5.41 -9.19
CA THR A 182 -9.57 -5.73 -10.47
C THR A 182 -9.23 -7.21 -10.57
N GLN A 183 -9.06 -7.70 -11.80
CA GLN A 183 -8.44 -9.00 -12.00
C GLN A 183 -6.96 -8.93 -11.64
N VAL A 184 -6.46 -9.95 -10.96
CA VAL A 184 -5.02 -10.10 -10.75
C VAL A 184 -4.33 -10.38 -12.08
N ASP A 185 -3.09 -9.90 -12.21
CA ASP A 185 -2.31 -10.10 -13.43
C ASP A 185 -1.98 -11.60 -13.60
N PRO A 186 -2.46 -12.26 -14.67
CA PRO A 186 -2.16 -13.67 -14.93
C PRO A 186 -0.68 -13.91 -15.21
N GLY A 187 0.09 -12.87 -15.56
CA GLY A 187 1.55 -12.89 -15.71
C GLY A 187 2.30 -13.11 -14.40
N TRP A 188 1.64 -12.98 -13.24
CA TRP A 188 2.25 -13.29 -11.93
C TRP A 188 2.46 -14.79 -11.68
N GLY A 189 1.93 -15.65 -12.54
CA GLY A 189 2.21 -17.08 -12.56
C GLY A 189 0.96 -17.95 -12.66
N PRO A 190 1.12 -19.28 -12.77
CA PRO A 190 0.01 -20.22 -12.99
C PRO A 190 -1.11 -20.13 -11.94
N ALA A 191 -0.74 -19.84 -10.68
CA ALA A 191 -1.68 -19.69 -9.57
C ALA A 191 -2.68 -18.53 -9.75
N PHE A 192 -2.36 -17.55 -10.61
CA PHE A 192 -3.16 -16.34 -10.80
C PHE A 192 -4.07 -16.37 -12.03
N ARG A 193 -3.97 -17.40 -12.89
CA ARG A 193 -4.81 -17.52 -14.11
C ARG A 193 -6.32 -17.60 -13.84
N LYS A 194 -6.71 -18.04 -12.64
CA LYS A 194 -8.10 -18.15 -12.16
C LYS A 194 -8.23 -17.65 -10.72
N ALA A 195 -7.34 -16.76 -10.30
CA ALA A 195 -7.37 -16.27 -8.93
C ALA A 195 -8.57 -15.34 -8.72
N ALA A 196 -9.01 -15.25 -7.47
CA ALA A 196 -10.04 -14.31 -7.08
C ALA A 196 -9.61 -12.87 -7.43
N PRO A 197 -10.58 -11.99 -7.75
CA PRO A 197 -10.28 -10.58 -7.96
C PRO A 197 -9.55 -9.98 -6.77
N MET A 198 -8.65 -9.03 -7.05
CA MET A 198 -7.91 -8.27 -6.06
C MET A 198 -8.70 -7.02 -5.69
N GLU A 199 -8.85 -6.80 -4.40
CA GLU A 199 -9.36 -5.56 -3.84
C GLU A 199 -8.24 -4.51 -3.80
N ILE A 200 -8.52 -3.32 -4.33
CA ILE A 200 -7.61 -2.18 -4.35
C ILE A 200 -8.26 -1.05 -3.58
N PHE A 201 -7.53 -0.42 -2.67
CA PHE A 201 -7.90 0.89 -2.15
C PHE A 201 -7.11 1.97 -2.88
N ALA A 202 -7.78 2.73 -3.75
CA ALA A 202 -7.19 3.83 -4.50
C ALA A 202 -7.26 5.11 -3.66
N ILE A 203 -6.12 5.51 -3.06
CA ILE A 203 -6.07 6.73 -2.26
C ILE A 203 -6.14 7.94 -3.18
N ARG A 204 -7.09 8.84 -2.90
CA ARG A 204 -7.27 10.10 -3.62
C ARG A 204 -6.57 11.24 -2.91
N THR A 205 -6.58 11.24 -1.58
CA THR A 205 -5.91 12.27 -0.77
C THR A 205 -5.62 11.80 0.64
N PHE A 206 -4.87 12.62 1.38
CA PHE A 206 -4.63 12.46 2.80
C PHE A 206 -5.24 13.63 3.56
N LEU A 207 -5.99 13.32 4.62
CA LEU A 207 -6.61 14.30 5.49
C LEU A 207 -5.91 14.28 6.85
N GLY A 208 -5.41 15.43 7.30
CA GLY A 208 -5.00 15.62 8.69
C GLY A 208 -6.20 15.65 9.63
N GLU A 209 -5.96 15.79 10.93
CA GLU A 209 -7.03 15.76 11.94
C GLU A 209 -8.03 16.91 11.76
N ALA A 210 -7.56 18.08 11.33
CA ALA A 210 -8.38 19.29 11.18
C ALA A 210 -9.27 19.25 9.93
N GLU A 211 -8.95 18.40 8.95
CA GLU A 211 -9.65 18.30 7.67
C GLU A 211 -10.70 17.17 7.64
N MET A 212 -10.81 16.39 8.71
CA MET A 212 -11.80 15.33 8.81
C MET A 212 -13.19 15.90 9.11
N ARG A 213 -14.22 15.27 8.53
CA ARG A 213 -15.59 15.46 9.00
C ARG A 213 -15.74 14.88 10.42
N PRO A 214 -16.64 15.41 11.26
CA PRO A 214 -16.83 14.91 12.63
C PRO A 214 -17.10 13.41 12.71
N THR A 215 -17.88 12.85 11.79
CA THR A 215 -18.17 11.40 11.71
C THR A 215 -16.91 10.57 11.45
N VAL A 216 -16.09 10.99 10.48
CA VAL A 216 -14.80 10.36 10.16
C VAL A 216 -13.83 10.50 11.32
N TRP A 217 -13.76 11.69 11.93
CA TRP A 217 -12.90 11.95 13.08
C TRP A 217 -13.28 11.08 14.28
N LEU A 218 -14.57 10.90 14.57
CA LEU A 218 -15.06 10.02 15.64
C LEU A 218 -14.72 8.55 15.37
N GLY A 219 -14.98 8.06 14.16
CA GLY A 219 -14.62 6.70 13.76
C GLY A 219 -13.11 6.46 13.90
N TRP A 220 -12.31 7.40 13.41
CA TRP A 220 -10.86 7.31 13.46
C TRP A 220 -10.26 7.46 14.87
N SER A 221 -10.76 8.40 15.67
CA SER A 221 -10.28 8.63 17.04
C SER A 221 -10.61 7.48 17.98
N GLY A 222 -11.76 6.82 17.79
CA GLY A 222 -12.09 5.58 18.49
C GLY A 222 -11.10 4.45 18.22
N GLU A 223 -10.44 4.46 17.06
CA GLU A 223 -9.38 3.49 16.74
C GLU A 223 -8.00 3.85 17.31
N LYS A 224 -7.75 5.10 17.75
CA LYS A 224 -6.49 5.45 18.43
C LYS A 224 -6.35 4.80 19.81
N VAL A 225 -7.48 4.40 20.41
CA VAL A 225 -7.56 3.89 21.79
C VAL A 225 -7.44 2.36 21.86
N ALA A 226 -7.37 1.68 20.71
CA ALA A 226 -7.18 0.22 20.59
C ALA A 226 -5.77 -0.13 20.07
#